data_AF-A0A9X5C7U7-F1
#
_entry.id   AF-A0A9X5C7U7-F1
#
_cell.length_a   1.000
_cell.length_b   1.000
_cell.length_c   1.000
_cell.angle_alpha   90.00
_cell.angle_beta   90.00
_cell.angle_gamma   90.00
#
_symmetry.space_group_name_H-M   'P 1'
#
loop_
_entity.id
_entity.type
_entity.pdbx_description
1 polymer ?
#
loop_
_entity_poly.entity_id
_entity_poly.type
_entity_poly.pdbx_seq_one_letter_code
_entity_poly.pdbx_strand_id
1 'polypeptide(L)'
;MTDQYMEKLGLSDFTPKRVELSLSSRYNTDPIGLGSEEYLDYQDAAYQIIYTRDLRGFPITPDNSNGGVLEYTDDSGSAWGYEKVEFYVNQEGLQKASIQNLYEIQKPMIDNVELMSFSDITEIFWKIMPVRFQNNTDKININRITLGYMKIYDPGLSSTTGLLVPVWDFFGTREIYDPDTGEPYTMTYPTTSFLTINAADGTVINRNYGY
;
A
#
# COMPACT_ATOMS: atom_id res chain seq x y z
N MET A 1 19.00 -10.19 -6.63
CA MET A 1 19.54 -9.03 -7.38
C MET A 1 19.24 -7.73 -6.65
N THR A 2 17.98 -7.46 -6.31
CA THR A 2 17.57 -6.21 -5.64
C THR A 2 18.11 -6.03 -4.23
N ASP A 3 18.37 -7.12 -3.50
CA ASP A 3 18.97 -7.06 -2.15
C ASP A 3 20.35 -6.38 -2.14
N GLN A 4 21.15 -6.56 -3.19
CA GLN A 4 22.45 -5.88 -3.32
C GLN A 4 22.30 -4.36 -3.47
N TYR A 5 21.18 -3.88 -4.03
CA TYR A 5 20.89 -2.45 -4.05
C TYR A 5 20.48 -1.95 -2.66
N MET A 6 19.71 -2.73 -1.90
CA MET A 6 19.35 -2.39 -0.51
C MET A 6 20.58 -2.32 0.41
N GLU A 7 21.52 -3.26 0.25
CA GLU A 7 22.81 -3.25 0.96
C GLU A 7 23.59 -1.96 0.66
N LYS A 8 23.65 -1.54 -0.61
CA LYS A 8 24.30 -0.29 -1.03
C LYS A 8 23.62 0.96 -0.47
N LEU A 9 22.29 0.91 -0.29
CA LEU A 9 21.52 2.00 0.31
C LEU A 9 21.68 2.04 1.84
N GLY A 10 22.26 1.01 2.47
CA GLY A 10 22.37 0.91 3.92
C GLY A 10 21.04 0.67 4.64
N LEU A 11 20.00 0.27 3.91
CA LEU A 11 18.64 0.06 4.42
C LEU A 11 18.47 -1.40 4.90
N SER A 12 19.23 -1.76 5.94
CA SER A 12 19.33 -3.14 6.44
C SER A 12 18.08 -3.66 7.16
N ASP A 13 17.19 -2.76 7.59
CA ASP A 13 15.94 -3.09 8.26
C ASP A 13 14.77 -3.25 7.28
N PHE A 14 15.02 -3.24 5.97
CA PHE A 14 14.01 -3.48 4.94
C PHE A 14 14.13 -4.88 4.36
N THR A 15 12.99 -5.52 4.09
CA THR A 15 12.93 -6.79 3.37
C THR A 15 11.84 -6.76 2.30
N PRO A 16 11.93 -7.60 1.25
CA PRO A 16 10.95 -7.58 0.18
C PRO A 16 9.60 -8.11 0.69
N LYS A 17 8.55 -7.30 0.58
CA LYS A 17 7.18 -7.67 0.96
C LYS A 17 6.34 -8.15 -0.22
N ARG A 18 6.74 -7.76 -1.43
CA ARG A 18 6.05 -8.13 -2.65
C ARG A 18 7.03 -8.27 -3.81
N VAL A 19 6.77 -9.28 -4.63
CA VAL A 19 7.37 -9.46 -5.95
C VAL A 19 6.23 -9.75 -6.91
N GLU A 20 6.11 -8.98 -7.97
CA GLU A 20 5.04 -9.15 -8.96
C GLU A 20 5.46 -8.72 -10.36
N LEU A 21 4.79 -9.30 -11.35
CA LEU A 21 4.98 -8.89 -12.74
C LEU A 21 4.27 -7.54 -12.96
N SER A 22 5.00 -6.59 -13.53
CA SER A 22 4.53 -5.26 -13.88
C SER A 22 4.75 -5.01 -15.36
N LEU A 23 3.80 -4.34 -16.00
CA LEU A 23 3.96 -3.80 -17.34
C LEU A 23 4.25 -2.31 -17.23
N SER A 24 5.24 -1.82 -17.98
CA SER A 24 5.44 -0.40 -18.18
C SER A 24 4.56 0.08 -19.33
N SER A 25 3.90 1.21 -19.13
CA SER A 25 3.21 1.93 -20.19
C SER A 25 3.73 3.35 -20.28
N ARG A 26 3.73 3.91 -21.49
CA ARG A 26 3.96 5.33 -21.73
C ARG A 26 2.72 5.94 -22.35
N TYR A 27 2.31 7.08 -21.83
CA TYR A 27 1.34 7.95 -22.48
C TYR A 27 2.08 8.73 -23.57
N ASN A 28 1.83 8.39 -24.83
CA ASN A 28 2.30 9.19 -25.94
C ASN A 28 1.26 10.27 -26.25
N THR A 29 1.66 11.53 -26.12
CA THR A 29 0.93 12.66 -26.69
C THR A 29 1.44 12.88 -28.11
N ASP A 30 0.55 12.97 -29.10
CA ASP A 30 0.88 13.34 -30.48
C ASP A 30 1.76 14.60 -30.48
N PRO A 31 3.02 14.56 -30.97
CA PRO A 31 3.93 15.70 -30.95
C PRO A 31 3.42 16.93 -31.73
N ILE A 32 2.35 16.80 -32.52
CA ILE A 32 1.80 17.88 -33.35
C ILE A 32 0.46 18.42 -32.81
N GLY A 33 -0.12 17.82 -31.76
CA GLY A 33 -1.29 18.36 -31.06
C GLY A 33 -2.57 18.47 -31.91
N LEU A 34 -2.75 17.64 -32.93
CA LEU A 34 -3.85 17.73 -33.90
C LEU A 34 -4.81 16.53 -33.89
N GLY A 35 -4.81 15.71 -32.84
CA GLY A 35 -5.79 14.63 -32.68
C GLY A 35 -5.65 13.91 -31.34
N SER A 36 -6.67 14.02 -30.49
CA SER A 36 -6.70 13.48 -29.12
C SER A 36 -7.02 11.99 -29.10
N GLU A 37 -6.05 11.15 -29.48
CA GLU A 37 -6.11 9.73 -29.12
C GLU A 37 -4.86 9.39 -28.29
N GLU A 38 -5.04 9.46 -26.97
CA GLU A 38 -4.06 8.91 -26.04
C GLU A 38 -4.06 7.38 -26.18
N TYR A 39 -3.00 6.84 -26.76
CA TYR A 39 -2.80 5.39 -26.78
C TYR A 39 -1.69 5.00 -25.80
N LEU A 40 -1.98 3.98 -25.00
CA LEU A 40 -1.04 3.35 -24.09
C LEU A 40 -0.10 2.45 -24.90
N ASP A 41 1.17 2.83 -24.94
CA ASP A 41 2.23 2.00 -25.52
C ASP A 41 2.88 1.17 -24.40
N TYR A 42 2.73 -0.16 -24.48
CA TYR A 42 3.32 -1.09 -23.52
C TYR A 42 4.71 -1.49 -24.02
N GLN A 43 5.74 -0.86 -23.45
CA GLN A 43 7.10 -1.00 -23.99
C GLN A 43 7.86 -2.17 -23.40
N ASP A 44 7.66 -2.47 -22.12
CA ASP A 44 8.43 -3.51 -21.42
C ASP A 44 7.69 -4.12 -20.22
N ALA A 45 7.97 -5.40 -19.97
CA ALA A 45 7.59 -6.10 -18.75
C ALA A 45 8.79 -6.21 -17.79
N ALA A 46 8.55 -6.02 -16.49
CA ALA A 46 9.53 -6.14 -15.43
C ALA A 46 8.92 -6.80 -14.20
N TYR A 47 9.74 -7.32 -13.30
CA TYR A 47 9.31 -7.60 -11.93
C TYR A 47 9.40 -6.32 -11.11
N GLN A 48 8.31 -5.94 -10.45
CA GLN A 48 8.30 -4.95 -9.38
C GLN A 48 8.56 -5.68 -8.06
N ILE A 49 9.55 -5.20 -7.30
CA ILE A 49 9.84 -5.65 -5.96
C ILE A 49 9.64 -4.47 -5.01
N ILE A 50 8.79 -4.65 -4.00
CA ILE A 50 8.47 -3.63 -3.00
C ILE A 50 9.10 -4.02 -1.68
N TYR A 51 9.95 -3.14 -1.15
CA TYR A 51 10.60 -3.24 0.15
C TYR A 51 9.98 -2.24 1.12
N THR A 52 9.73 -2.71 2.33
CA THR A 52 9.39 -1.88 3.50
C THR A 52 10.12 -2.41 4.73
N ARG A 53 10.15 -1.62 5.80
CA ARG A 53 10.83 -2.00 7.04
C ARG A 53 10.20 -3.22 7.70
N ASP A 54 11.03 -3.98 8.41
CA ASP A 54 10.64 -4.84 9.50
C ASP A 54 10.85 -4.14 10.83
N LEU A 55 9.76 -3.93 11.57
CA LEU A 55 9.79 -3.38 12.90
C LEU A 55 9.44 -4.49 13.90
N ARG A 56 10.39 -4.83 14.78
CA ARG A 56 10.20 -5.85 15.83
C ARG A 56 9.74 -7.21 15.28
N GLY A 57 10.24 -7.60 14.11
CA GLY A 57 9.91 -8.88 13.45
C GLY A 57 8.61 -8.87 12.65
N PHE A 58 7.91 -7.73 12.56
CA PHE A 58 6.70 -7.57 11.75
C PHE A 58 6.91 -6.56 10.63
N PRO A 59 6.28 -6.76 9.47
CA PRO A 59 6.40 -5.83 8.35
C PRO A 59 5.67 -4.52 8.65
N ILE A 60 6.20 -3.39 8.20
CA ILE A 60 5.35 -2.24 7.84
C ILE A 60 4.65 -2.63 6.54
N THR A 61 3.33 -2.78 6.55
CA THR A 61 2.63 -3.32 5.37
C THR A 61 2.66 -2.31 4.22
N PRO A 62 3.09 -2.72 3.01
CA PRO A 62 3.10 -1.81 1.86
C PRO A 62 1.67 -1.46 1.47
N ASP A 63 1.48 -0.24 0.97
CA ASP A 63 0.22 0.23 0.42
C ASP A 63 0.44 0.74 -1.01
N ASN A 64 -0.57 0.58 -1.87
CA ASN A 64 -0.51 1.11 -3.23
C ASN A 64 -0.69 2.64 -3.25
N SER A 65 -1.46 3.19 -2.31
CA SER A 65 -1.53 4.64 -2.12
C SER A 65 -0.16 5.15 -1.67
N ASN A 66 0.20 6.34 -2.13
CA ASN A 66 1.40 7.01 -1.63
C ASN A 66 1.20 7.54 -0.21
N GLY A 67 0.02 7.35 0.41
CA GLY A 67 -0.44 8.06 1.61
C GLY A 67 -0.73 9.54 1.33
N GLY A 68 -1.54 10.16 2.18
CA GLY A 68 -1.59 11.61 2.35
C GLY A 68 -2.17 12.42 1.19
N VAL A 69 -3.40 12.88 1.35
CA VAL A 69 -3.76 14.27 1.03
C VAL A 69 -4.55 14.76 2.23
N LEU A 70 -3.98 15.68 3.03
CA LEU A 70 -4.81 16.61 3.79
C LEU A 70 -5.61 17.35 2.72
N GLU A 71 -6.94 17.19 2.72
CA GLU A 71 -7.81 17.88 1.78
C GLU A 71 -7.46 19.37 1.78
N TYR A 72 -6.85 19.82 0.67
CA TYR A 72 -6.63 21.21 0.28
C TYR A 72 -6.21 22.16 1.40
N THR A 73 -4.93 22.15 1.77
CA THR A 73 -4.28 23.34 2.33
C THR A 73 -3.29 23.89 1.33
N ASP A 74 -3.52 25.14 0.92
CA ASP A 74 -2.84 25.90 -0.14
C ASP A 74 -1.35 26.21 0.11
N ASP A 75 -0.73 25.58 1.11
CA ASP A 75 0.69 25.69 1.40
C ASP A 75 1.40 24.38 1.09
N SER A 76 2.31 24.46 0.13
CA SER A 76 3.30 23.44 -0.23
C SER A 76 4.05 22.87 0.99
N GLY A 77 3.83 21.58 1.34
CA GLY A 77 4.63 20.83 2.33
C GLY A 77 3.93 19.55 2.81
N SER A 78 3.94 18.42 2.08
CA SER A 78 5.05 17.47 1.87
C SER A 78 5.57 16.82 3.18
N ALA A 79 5.04 15.63 3.54
CA ALA A 79 5.66 14.61 4.43
C ALA A 79 4.77 13.38 4.75
N TRP A 80 3.48 13.41 4.40
CA TRP A 80 2.52 12.39 4.86
C TRP A 80 2.47 11.09 4.04
N GLY A 81 3.52 10.81 3.25
CA GLY A 81 3.51 9.64 2.40
C GLY A 81 3.98 8.37 3.11
N TYR A 82 3.55 7.21 2.64
CA TYR A 82 4.07 5.93 3.09
C TYR A 82 5.50 5.71 2.58
N GLU A 83 6.30 5.08 3.43
CA GLU A 83 7.66 4.72 3.11
C GLU A 83 7.68 3.44 2.29
N LYS A 84 8.38 3.47 1.15
CA LYS A 84 8.66 2.29 0.36
C LYS A 84 9.90 2.48 -0.50
N VAL A 85 10.57 1.38 -0.77
CA VAL A 85 11.60 1.28 -1.80
C VAL A 85 11.13 0.28 -2.84
N GLU A 86 11.13 0.68 -4.11
CA GLU A 86 10.64 -0.13 -5.21
C GLU A 86 11.72 -0.27 -6.27
N PHE A 87 11.91 -1.50 -6.74
CA PHE A 87 12.76 -1.78 -7.89
C PHE A 87 11.95 -2.44 -8.99
N TYR A 88 12.21 -2.04 -10.22
CA TYR A 88 11.72 -2.70 -11.42
C TYR A 88 12.90 -3.33 -12.12
N VAL A 89 12.87 -4.65 -12.30
CA VAL A 89 13.97 -5.42 -12.89
C VAL A 89 13.46 -6.33 -14.01
N ASN A 90 14.16 -6.37 -15.13
CA ASN A 90 13.89 -7.31 -16.22
C ASN A 90 15.18 -8.07 -16.59
N GLN A 91 15.20 -8.75 -17.75
CA GLN A 91 16.37 -9.52 -18.21
C GLN A 91 17.61 -8.65 -18.49
N GLU A 92 17.43 -7.35 -18.76
CA GLU A 92 18.51 -6.38 -18.98
C GLU A 92 19.02 -5.77 -17.66
N GLY A 93 18.38 -6.10 -16.54
CA GLY A 93 18.77 -5.66 -15.20
C GLY A 93 17.80 -4.62 -14.61
N LEU A 94 18.34 -3.67 -13.84
CA LEU A 94 17.55 -2.65 -13.15
C LEU A 94 17.02 -1.62 -14.15
N GLN A 95 15.70 -1.51 -14.23
CA GLN A 95 14.98 -0.59 -15.11
C GLN A 95 14.60 0.71 -14.40
N LYS A 96 14.19 0.61 -13.13
CA LYS A 96 13.79 1.76 -12.30
C LYS A 96 14.01 1.45 -10.83
N ALA A 97 14.44 2.46 -10.08
CA ALA A 97 14.40 2.46 -8.63
C ALA A 97 13.58 3.67 -8.15
N SER A 98 12.76 3.48 -7.11
CA SER A 98 11.99 4.52 -6.44
C SER A 98 12.23 4.41 -4.94
N ILE A 99 12.55 5.53 -4.30
CA ILE A 99 12.71 5.62 -2.84
C ILE A 99 11.79 6.74 -2.39
N GLN A 100 10.87 6.44 -1.49
CA GLN A 100 9.81 7.36 -1.10
C GLN A 100 9.71 7.47 0.41
N ASN A 101 9.56 8.71 0.89
CA ASN A 101 9.19 9.07 2.26
C ASN A 101 9.95 8.32 3.36
N LEU A 102 11.28 8.12 3.18
CA LEU A 102 12.11 7.53 4.22
C LEU A 102 11.97 8.34 5.51
N TYR A 103 11.81 7.66 6.64
CA TYR A 103 11.74 8.30 7.95
C TYR A 103 12.62 7.61 8.99
N GLU A 104 12.92 8.32 10.06
CA GLU A 104 13.66 7.79 11.19
C GLU A 104 12.71 7.17 12.21
N ILE A 105 12.99 5.94 12.62
CA ILE A 105 12.27 5.28 13.71
C ILE A 105 12.75 5.85 15.03
N GLN A 106 11.87 6.55 15.73
CA GLN A 106 12.16 7.03 17.08
C GLN A 106 11.92 5.92 18.12
N LYS A 107 12.28 6.21 19.37
CA LYS A 107 11.98 5.31 20.49
C LYS A 107 10.46 5.08 20.59
N PRO A 108 10.04 3.87 21.00
CA PRO A 108 8.63 3.59 21.21
C PRO A 108 8.04 4.55 22.24
N MET A 109 6.85 5.09 21.97
CA MET A 109 6.08 5.83 22.97
C MET A 109 5.50 4.90 24.04
N ILE A 110 5.19 3.66 23.63
CA ILE A 110 4.65 2.59 24.48
C ILE A 110 5.43 1.32 24.15
N ASP A 111 6.03 0.70 25.17
CA ASP A 111 6.87 -0.50 24.96
C ASP A 111 6.03 -1.73 24.61
N ASN A 112 4.93 -1.93 25.36
CA ASN A 112 4.03 -3.07 25.22
C ASN A 112 2.61 -2.59 24.93
N VAL A 113 2.11 -2.93 23.74
CA VAL A 113 0.71 -2.75 23.36
C VAL A 113 0.05 -4.11 23.46
N GLU A 114 -1.00 -4.22 24.26
CA GLU A 114 -1.85 -5.40 24.28
C GLU A 114 -2.64 -5.45 22.97
N LEU A 115 -2.52 -6.56 22.24
CA LEU A 115 -3.23 -6.75 20.98
C LEU A 115 -4.53 -7.49 21.26
N MET A 116 -5.59 -7.08 20.58
CA MET A 116 -6.83 -7.85 20.51
C MET A 116 -6.54 -9.24 19.92
N SER A 117 -7.34 -10.23 20.33
CA SER A 117 -7.21 -11.56 19.77
C SER A 117 -7.58 -11.55 18.29
N PHE A 118 -7.02 -12.49 17.53
CA PHE A 118 -7.40 -12.62 16.12
C PHE A 118 -8.91 -12.90 15.95
N SER A 119 -9.53 -13.58 16.91
CA SER A 119 -10.98 -13.82 16.92
C SER A 119 -11.75 -12.50 16.95
N ASP A 120 -11.44 -11.62 17.91
CA ASP A 120 -12.12 -10.32 18.06
C ASP A 120 -11.93 -9.45 16.81
N ILE A 121 -10.73 -9.47 16.23
CA ILE A 121 -10.42 -8.78 14.97
C ILE A 121 -11.27 -9.33 13.81
N THR A 122 -11.44 -10.65 13.72
CA THR A 122 -12.29 -11.24 12.68
C THR A 122 -13.78 -10.96 12.88
N GLU A 123 -14.25 -10.81 14.13
CA GLU A 123 -15.63 -10.37 14.41
C GLU A 123 -15.87 -8.95 13.89
N ILE A 124 -14.92 -8.04 14.09
CA ILE A 124 -14.99 -6.68 13.52
C ILE A 124 -15.01 -6.74 11.99
N PHE A 125 -14.13 -7.54 11.38
CA PHE A 125 -14.10 -7.72 9.93
C PHE A 125 -15.48 -8.14 9.38
N TRP A 126 -16.10 -9.18 9.96
CA TRP A 126 -17.39 -9.69 9.51
C TRP A 126 -18.54 -8.68 9.71
N LYS A 127 -18.43 -7.81 10.70
CA LYS A 127 -19.40 -6.73 10.93
C LYS A 127 -19.25 -5.60 9.91
N ILE A 128 -18.03 -5.20 9.58
CA ILE A 128 -17.75 -3.99 8.78
C ILE A 128 -17.78 -4.26 7.28
N MET A 129 -17.23 -5.39 6.82
CA MET A 129 -17.12 -5.68 5.39
C MET A 129 -18.46 -5.63 4.63
N PRO A 130 -19.56 -6.23 5.12
CA PRO A 130 -20.84 -6.16 4.43
C PRO A 130 -21.36 -4.72 4.30
N VAL A 131 -21.15 -3.87 5.31
CA VAL A 131 -21.57 -2.47 5.30
C VAL A 131 -20.73 -1.67 4.29
N ARG A 132 -19.41 -1.89 4.27
CA ARG A 132 -18.48 -1.18 3.38
C ARG A 132 -18.78 -1.45 1.91
N PHE A 133 -19.23 -2.66 1.58
CA PHE A 133 -19.52 -3.09 0.21
C PHE A 133 -21.02 -3.27 -0.06
N GLN A 134 -21.91 -2.70 0.78
CA GLN A 134 -23.36 -2.92 0.68
C GLN A 134 -23.98 -2.51 -0.66
N ASN A 135 -23.39 -1.51 -1.32
CA ASN A 135 -23.86 -0.98 -2.62
C ASN A 135 -23.08 -1.59 -3.80
N ASN A 136 -22.32 -2.64 -3.56
CA ASN A 136 -21.43 -3.25 -4.53
C ASN A 136 -21.87 -4.70 -4.77
N THR A 137 -21.99 -5.10 -6.04
CA THR A 137 -22.32 -6.47 -6.44
C THR A 137 -21.10 -7.39 -6.50
N ASP A 138 -19.91 -6.83 -6.29
CA ASP A 138 -18.65 -7.54 -6.48
C ASP A 138 -18.38 -8.54 -5.36
N LYS A 139 -17.77 -9.66 -5.72
CA LYS A 139 -17.34 -10.66 -4.74
C LYS A 139 -15.94 -10.32 -4.25
N ILE A 140 -15.82 -10.11 -2.94
CA ILE A 140 -14.53 -9.88 -2.30
C ILE A 140 -14.01 -11.21 -1.76
N ASN A 141 -12.83 -11.62 -2.24
CA ASN A 141 -12.16 -12.85 -1.83
C ASN A 141 -10.90 -12.50 -1.03
N ILE A 142 -10.99 -12.55 0.29
CA ILE A 142 -9.81 -12.37 1.17
C ILE A 142 -8.97 -13.64 1.13
N ASN A 143 -7.69 -13.49 0.79
CA ASN A 143 -6.75 -14.61 0.66
C ASN A 143 -5.48 -14.44 1.50
N ARG A 144 -5.28 -13.26 2.10
CA ARG A 144 -4.15 -12.99 2.98
C ARG A 144 -4.54 -12.00 4.05
N ILE A 145 -4.29 -12.37 5.30
CA ILE A 145 -4.48 -11.50 6.47
C ILE A 145 -3.12 -11.35 7.13
N THR A 146 -2.68 -10.12 7.35
CA THR A 146 -1.32 -9.82 7.81
C THR A 146 -1.37 -8.93 9.04
N LEU A 147 -0.71 -9.37 10.13
CA LEU A 147 -0.34 -8.50 11.23
C LEU A 147 0.95 -7.76 10.86
N GLY A 148 0.91 -6.44 10.95
CA GLY A 148 2.06 -5.58 10.66
C GLY A 148 1.91 -4.22 11.33
N TYR A 149 2.67 -3.25 10.87
CA TYR A 149 2.54 -1.85 11.28
C TYR A 149 2.07 -1.00 10.12
N MET A 150 1.39 0.10 10.43
CA MET A 150 1.15 1.20 9.50
C MET A 150 1.43 2.54 10.16
N LYS A 151 1.78 3.53 9.36
CA LYS A 151 1.92 4.92 9.81
C LYS A 151 0.54 5.58 9.86
N ILE A 152 0.17 6.18 10.97
CA ILE A 152 -1.08 6.95 11.15
C ILE A 152 -0.78 8.39 11.58
N TYR A 153 -1.76 9.26 11.34
CA TYR A 153 -1.71 10.68 11.67
C TYR A 153 -2.12 10.89 13.11
N ASP A 154 -1.34 11.71 13.81
CA ASP A 154 -1.70 12.23 15.11
C ASP A 154 -1.71 13.76 15.02
N PRO A 155 -2.89 14.42 15.09
CA PRO A 155 -2.97 15.88 15.06
C PRO A 155 -2.30 16.57 16.24
N GLY A 156 -1.99 15.84 17.31
CA GLY A 156 -1.20 16.33 18.43
C GLY A 156 0.30 16.40 18.15
N LEU A 157 0.79 15.81 17.05
CA LEU A 157 2.19 15.81 16.65
C LEU A 157 2.48 16.82 15.51
N SER A 158 3.75 17.04 15.22
CA SER A 158 4.15 17.88 14.08
C SER A 158 3.69 17.27 12.75
N SER A 159 3.47 18.09 11.73
CA SER A 159 3.09 17.63 10.37
C SER A 159 4.09 16.69 9.69
N THR A 160 5.29 16.57 10.25
CA THR A 160 6.38 15.71 9.80
C THR A 160 6.54 14.42 10.63
N THR A 161 5.74 14.24 11.68
CA THR A 161 5.82 13.09 12.59
C THR A 161 4.55 12.26 12.47
N GLY A 162 4.69 10.94 12.43
CA GLY A 162 3.56 10.01 12.51
C GLY A 162 3.78 8.89 13.50
N LEU A 163 2.70 8.20 13.85
CA LEU A 163 2.74 7.06 14.75
C LEU A 163 2.73 5.77 13.95
N LEU A 164 3.61 4.83 14.31
CA LEU A 164 3.51 3.46 13.82
C LEU A 164 2.65 2.65 14.78
N VAL A 165 1.49 2.20 14.30
CA VAL A 165 0.55 1.39 15.09
C VAL A 165 0.45 -0.02 14.51
N PRO A 166 0.29 -1.05 15.36
CA PRO A 166 0.07 -2.41 14.89
C PRO A 166 -1.32 -2.52 14.25
N VAL A 167 -1.42 -3.18 13.11
CA VAL A 167 -2.66 -3.35 12.36
C VAL A 167 -2.80 -4.75 11.80
N TRP A 168 -4.05 -5.17 11.64
CA TRP A 168 -4.44 -6.30 10.81
C TRP A 168 -4.96 -5.80 9.47
N ASP A 169 -4.27 -6.18 8.39
CA ASP A 169 -4.66 -5.88 7.02
C ASP A 169 -5.26 -7.11 6.33
N PHE A 170 -6.37 -6.90 5.62
CA PHE A 170 -7.13 -7.92 4.91
C PHE A 170 -6.98 -7.73 3.40
N PHE A 171 -6.11 -8.51 2.78
CA PHE A 171 -5.82 -8.46 1.35
C PHE A 171 -6.53 -9.57 0.59
N GLY A 172 -6.82 -9.31 -0.68
CA GLY A 172 -7.59 -10.24 -1.49
C GLY A 172 -7.71 -9.83 -2.94
N THR A 173 -8.75 -10.37 -3.58
CA THR A 173 -9.16 -9.98 -4.92
C THR A 173 -10.62 -9.53 -4.93
N ARG A 174 -10.99 -8.81 -5.98
CA ARG A 174 -12.35 -8.34 -6.23
C ARG A 174 -12.80 -8.89 -7.58
N GLU A 175 -13.85 -9.70 -7.59
CA GLU A 175 -14.49 -10.20 -8.81
C GLU A 175 -15.63 -9.24 -9.18
N ILE A 176 -15.52 -8.63 -10.34
CA ILE A 176 -16.43 -7.61 -10.85
C ILE A 176 -17.20 -8.19 -12.03
N TYR A 177 -18.50 -7.93 -12.07
CA TYR A 177 -19.32 -8.27 -13.24
C TYR A 177 -19.17 -7.19 -14.31
N ASP A 178 -18.72 -7.58 -15.50
CA ASP A 178 -18.70 -6.68 -16.64
C ASP A 178 -20.07 -6.70 -17.35
N PRO A 179 -20.83 -5.59 -17.33
CA PRO A 179 -22.15 -5.54 -17.97
C PRO A 179 -22.08 -5.62 -19.50
N ASP A 180 -20.95 -5.28 -20.12
CA ASP A 180 -20.81 -5.25 -21.58
C ASP A 180 -20.50 -6.63 -22.15
N THR A 181 -19.69 -7.41 -21.44
CA THR A 181 -19.34 -8.79 -21.85
C THR A 181 -20.22 -9.85 -21.20
N GLY A 182 -20.85 -9.52 -20.07
CA GLY A 182 -21.66 -10.45 -19.28
C GLY A 182 -20.86 -11.47 -18.49
N GLU A 183 -19.52 -11.36 -18.48
CA GLU A 183 -18.60 -12.27 -17.81
C GLU A 183 -17.92 -11.58 -16.61
N PRO A 184 -17.67 -12.28 -15.50
CA PRO A 184 -16.91 -11.71 -14.40
C PRO A 184 -15.41 -11.63 -14.72
N TYR A 185 -14.74 -10.58 -14.26
CA TYR A 185 -13.28 -10.50 -14.26
C TYR A 185 -12.73 -10.20 -12.86
N THR A 186 -11.49 -10.61 -12.61
CA THR A 186 -10.85 -10.45 -11.29
C THR A 186 -9.87 -9.28 -11.30
N MET A 187 -10.12 -8.28 -10.45
CA MET A 187 -9.15 -7.26 -10.12
C MET A 187 -8.28 -7.69 -8.94
N THR A 188 -6.98 -7.47 -9.09
CA THR A 188 -5.99 -7.78 -8.04
C THR A 188 -5.26 -6.50 -7.66
N TYR A 189 -5.37 -6.12 -6.38
CA TYR A 189 -4.63 -5.01 -5.79
C TYR A 189 -3.83 -5.54 -4.60
N PRO A 190 -2.68 -6.15 -4.88
CA PRO A 190 -2.03 -7.04 -3.92
C PRO A 190 -1.40 -6.33 -2.71
N THR A 191 -1.27 -5.01 -2.77
CA THR A 191 -0.83 -4.16 -1.65
C THR A 191 -1.93 -3.27 -1.13
N THR A 192 -3.16 -3.34 -1.67
CA THR A 192 -4.30 -2.57 -1.16
C THR A 192 -5.10 -3.45 -0.22
N SER A 193 -5.16 -3.05 1.05
CA SER A 193 -6.01 -3.71 2.04
C SER A 193 -7.48 -3.35 1.81
N PHE A 194 -8.38 -4.35 1.83
CA PHE A 194 -9.83 -4.11 1.78
C PHE A 194 -10.37 -3.54 3.10
N LEU A 195 -9.72 -3.91 4.20
CA LEU A 195 -10.02 -3.41 5.53
C LEU A 195 -8.75 -3.44 6.38
N THR A 196 -8.49 -2.34 7.07
CA THR A 196 -7.38 -2.23 8.01
C THR A 196 -7.94 -1.94 9.38
N ILE A 197 -7.58 -2.75 10.36
CA ILE A 197 -8.07 -2.67 11.73
C ILE A 197 -6.87 -2.46 12.65
N ASN A 198 -6.93 -1.43 13.50
CA ASN A 198 -5.98 -1.23 14.58
C ASN A 198 -5.98 -2.45 15.50
N ALA A 199 -4.83 -3.10 15.64
CA ALA A 199 -4.72 -4.34 16.39
C ALA A 199 -4.84 -4.14 17.91
N ALA A 200 -4.71 -2.91 18.41
CA ALA A 200 -4.79 -2.60 19.84
C ALA A 200 -6.23 -2.35 20.31
N ASP A 201 -7.04 -1.65 19.52
CA ASP A 201 -8.36 -1.17 19.94
C ASP A 201 -9.52 -1.51 18.98
N GLY A 202 -9.23 -2.15 17.84
CA GLY A 202 -10.24 -2.60 16.90
C GLY A 202 -10.85 -1.50 16.04
N THR A 203 -10.31 -0.27 16.10
CA THR A 203 -10.76 0.82 15.23
C THR A 203 -10.40 0.54 13.77
N VAL A 204 -11.30 0.91 12.86
CA VAL A 204 -11.08 0.78 11.41
C VAL A 204 -10.32 2.00 10.92
N ILE A 205 -9.19 1.78 10.24
CA ILE A 205 -8.34 2.84 9.73
C ILE A 205 -8.53 2.96 8.21
N ASN A 206 -8.66 4.18 7.71
CA ASN A 206 -8.60 4.46 6.28
C ASN A 206 -7.16 4.76 5.86
N ARG A 207 -6.50 3.79 5.20
CA ARG A 207 -5.10 3.93 4.77
C ARG A 207 -4.86 5.09 3.78
N ASN A 208 -5.86 5.61 3.08
CA ASN A 208 -5.65 6.79 2.23
C ASN A 208 -5.39 8.06 3.05
N TYR A 209 -6.01 8.17 4.23
CA TYR A 209 -5.88 9.33 5.12
C TYR A 209 -4.95 9.06 6.31
N GLY A 210 -4.73 7.78 6.65
CA GLY A 210 -3.89 7.37 7.76
C GLY A 210 -4.56 7.59 9.13
N TYR A 211 -5.89 7.51 9.22
CA TYR A 211 -6.67 7.49 10.47
C TYR A 211 -8.07 6.92 10.21
#